data_AF-A0A401UUD9-F1
#
_entry.id   AF-A0A401UUD9-F1
#
_cell.length_a   1.000
_cell.length_b   1.000
_cell.length_c   1.000
_cell.angle_alpha   90.00
_cell.angle_beta   90.00
_cell.angle_gamma   90.00
#
_symmetry.space_group_name_H-M   'P 1'
#
loop_
_entity.id
_entity.type
_entity.pdbx_description
1 polymer ?
#
loop_
_entity_poly.entity_id
_entity_poly.type
_entity_poly.pdbx_seq_one_letter_code
_entity_poly.pdbx_strand_id
1 'polypeptide(L)'
;MARPKKLLSMQEGNLTKAQQTEKELQEKIMQTGMEQLQKPPRWLRDVKAKNEWKRLLEQFSQLASISNLDLNNLGAYCNSYSSYLEATKELKGAKLTIEYTNKGGATNTIENPIIKIQIKYSDC
;
A
#
# COMPACT_ATOMS: atom_id res chain seq x y z
N MET A 1 -10.59 -26.42 -4.27
CA MET A 1 -9.62 -25.32 -4.49
C MET A 1 -8.22 -25.92 -4.41
N ALA A 2 -7.34 -25.59 -5.34
CA ALA A 2 -5.96 -26.09 -5.31
C ALA A 2 -5.23 -25.52 -4.09
N ARG A 3 -4.55 -26.38 -3.33
CA ARG A 3 -3.77 -25.97 -2.16
C ARG A 3 -2.62 -25.04 -2.59
N PRO A 4 -2.41 -23.89 -1.94
CA PRO A 4 -1.26 -23.05 -2.22
C PRO A 4 0.03 -23.84 -1.99
N LYS A 5 0.92 -23.86 -2.99
CA LYS A 5 2.21 -24.55 -2.91
C LYS A 5 3.07 -23.85 -1.85
N LYS A 6 3.61 -24.60 -0.90
CA LYS A 6 4.58 -24.10 0.09
C LYS A 6 5.91 -23.80 -0.60
N LEU A 7 6.64 -22.77 -0.16
CA LEU A 7 8.04 -22.55 -0.54
C LEU A 7 8.91 -23.74 -0.15
N LEU A 8 10.00 -23.99 -0.87
CA LEU A 8 10.96 -25.04 -0.58
C LEU A 8 11.57 -24.87 0.83
N SER A 9 11.87 -23.63 1.22
CA SER A 9 12.41 -23.29 2.55
C SER A 9 11.45 -23.58 3.72
N MET A 10 10.14 -23.66 3.46
CA MET A 10 9.10 -23.90 4.47
C MET A 10 8.52 -25.32 4.40
N GLN A 11 9.15 -26.21 3.63
CA GLN A 11 8.68 -27.58 3.46
C GLN A 11 9.45 -28.54 4.36
N GLU A 12 8.73 -29.13 5.32
CA GLU A 12 9.23 -30.20 6.17
C GLU A 12 8.90 -31.55 5.51
N GLY A 13 9.78 -32.04 4.63
CA GLY A 13 9.61 -33.33 3.97
C GLY A 13 10.84 -33.76 3.18
N ASN A 14 11.04 -35.07 3.05
CA ASN A 14 12.16 -35.65 2.31
C ASN A 14 11.91 -35.56 0.80
N LEU A 15 12.36 -34.48 0.19
CA LEU A 15 12.37 -34.30 -1.27
C LEU A 15 13.62 -34.95 -1.88
N THR A 16 13.46 -35.57 -3.05
CA THR A 16 14.63 -36.01 -3.83
C THR A 16 15.38 -34.79 -4.38
N LYS A 17 16.68 -34.94 -4.69
CA LYS A 17 17.48 -33.84 -5.27
C LYS A 17 16.84 -33.25 -6.54
N ALA A 18 16.28 -34.10 -7.39
CA ALA A 18 15.58 -33.68 -8.61
C ALA A 18 14.34 -32.83 -8.30
N GLN A 19 13.55 -33.22 -7.30
CA GLN A 19 12.37 -32.47 -6.86
C GLN A 19 12.74 -31.12 -6.24
N GLN A 20 13.83 -31.05 -5.49
CA GLN A 20 14.35 -29.78 -4.95
C GLN A 20 14.74 -28.83 -6.09
N THR A 21 15.53 -29.30 -7.06
CA THR A 21 15.97 -28.47 -8.20
C THR A 21 14.82 -27.99 -9.07
N GLU A 22 13.84 -28.83 -9.36
CA GLU A 22 12.69 -28.43 -10.16
C GLU A 22 11.85 -27.37 -9.45
N LYS A 23 11.75 -27.46 -8.12
CA LYS A 23 11.00 -26.52 -7.31
C LYS A 23 11.73 -25.19 -7.14
N GLU A 24 13.05 -25.20 -6.94
CA GLU A 24 13.87 -23.98 -6.97
C GLU A 24 13.74 -23.25 -8.31
N LEU A 25 13.72 -24.00 -9.42
CA LEU A 25 13.53 -23.42 -10.75
C LEU A 25 12.13 -22.81 -10.89
N GLN A 26 11.08 -23.51 -10.44
CA GLN A 26 9.71 -22.98 -10.41
C GLN A 26 9.62 -21.69 -9.57
N GLU A 27 10.26 -21.67 -8.40
CA GLU A 27 10.30 -20.49 -7.52
C GLU A 27 11.05 -19.33 -8.15
N LYS A 28 12.19 -19.57 -8.83
CA LYS A 28 12.92 -18.55 -9.59
C LYS A 28 12.13 -18.01 -10.77
N ILE A 29 11.38 -18.84 -11.48
CA ILE A 29 10.49 -18.42 -12.57
C ILE A 29 9.33 -17.57 -12.03
N MET A 30 8.83 -17.89 -10.83
CA MET A 30 7.75 -17.15 -10.17
C MET A 30 8.23 -15.86 -9.49
N GLN A 31 9.51 -15.75 -9.13
CA GLN A 31 10.10 -14.52 -8.60
C GLN A 31 10.17 -13.46 -9.69
N THR A 32 9.17 -12.58 -9.73
CA THR A 32 9.29 -11.33 -10.46
C THR A 32 10.36 -10.47 -9.81
N GLY A 33 11.20 -9.80 -10.59
CA GLY A 33 12.27 -8.94 -10.07
C GLY A 33 11.76 -7.68 -9.36
N MET A 34 12.64 -6.71 -9.13
CA MET A 34 12.34 -5.42 -8.50
C MET A 34 12.66 -4.23 -9.41
N GLU A 35 12.97 -4.48 -10.68
CA GLU A 35 13.40 -3.47 -11.63
C GLU A 35 12.33 -2.40 -11.89
N GLN A 36 11.05 -2.76 -11.82
CA GLN A 36 9.96 -1.80 -12.00
C GLN A 36 9.77 -0.90 -10.77
N LEU A 37 10.25 -1.35 -9.61
CA LEU A 37 10.12 -0.59 -8.37
C LEU A 37 11.17 0.51 -8.24
N GLN A 38 12.32 0.38 -8.90
CA GLN A 38 13.47 1.30 -8.78
C GLN A 38 13.12 2.78 -9.01
N LYS A 39 12.06 3.07 -9.78
CA LYS A 39 11.60 4.43 -10.03
C LYS A 39 10.17 4.61 -9.52
N PRO A 40 9.89 5.69 -8.78
CA PRO A 40 8.52 6.01 -8.38
C PRO A 40 7.61 6.12 -9.61
N PRO A 41 6.43 5.50 -9.61
CA PRO A 41 5.49 5.58 -10.72
C PRO A 41 5.06 7.03 -11.00
N ARG A 42 4.83 7.34 -12.29
CA ARG A 42 4.42 8.68 -12.73
C ARG A 42 3.05 9.10 -12.20
N TRP A 43 2.18 8.13 -11.92
CA TRP A 43 0.82 8.34 -11.41
C TRP A 43 0.77 8.59 -9.90
N LEU A 44 1.90 8.58 -9.19
CA LEU A 44 1.94 9.04 -7.80
C LEU A 44 1.54 10.51 -7.73
N ARG A 45 0.59 10.80 -6.85
CA ARG A 45 -0.15 12.06 -6.78
C ARG A 45 0.75 13.29 -6.61
N ASP A 46 1.75 13.20 -5.75
CA ASP A 46 2.56 14.35 -5.35
C ASP A 46 3.96 13.95 -4.85
N VAL A 47 4.72 14.96 -4.39
CA VAL A 47 6.08 14.79 -3.87
C VAL A 47 6.12 13.97 -2.57
N LYS A 48 5.11 14.09 -1.70
CA LYS A 48 5.07 13.32 -0.44
C LYS A 48 4.88 11.84 -0.72
N ALA A 49 3.97 11.48 -1.64
CA ALA A 49 3.80 10.10 -2.09
C ALA A 49 5.09 9.52 -2.69
N LYS A 50 5.80 10.31 -3.50
CA LYS A 50 7.09 9.90 -4.09
C LYS A 50 8.20 9.73 -3.04
N ASN A 51 8.21 10.56 -2.00
CA ASN A 51 9.16 10.44 -0.92
C ASN A 51 8.89 9.20 -0.06
N GLU A 52 7.62 8.91 0.22
CA GLU A 52 7.22 7.70 0.94
C GLU A 52 7.58 6.43 0.16
N TRP A 53 7.35 6.43 -1.15
CA TRP A 53 7.78 5.35 -2.03
C TRP A 53 9.28 5.05 -1.87
N LYS A 54 10.12 6.09 -1.92
CA LYS A 54 11.58 5.94 -1.77
C LYS A 54 11.96 5.42 -0.38
N ARG A 55 11.34 5.96 0.67
CA ARG A 55 11.55 5.52 2.06
C ARG A 55 11.24 4.03 2.22
N LEU A 56 10.12 3.56 1.67
CA LEU A 56 9.73 2.16 1.75
C LEU A 56 10.66 1.25 0.96
N LEU A 57 11.07 1.65 -0.25
CA LEU A 57 12.00 0.84 -1.04
C LEU A 57 13.36 0.66 -0.38
N GLU A 58 13.87 1.70 0.28
CA GLU A 58 15.11 1.59 1.04
C GLU A 58 14.98 0.53 2.14
N GLN A 59 13.88 0.53 2.88
CA GLN A 59 13.62 -0.45 3.95
C GLN A 59 13.40 -1.86 3.40
N PHE A 60 12.62 -2.00 2.32
CA PHE A 60 12.34 -3.30 1.72
C PHE A 60 13.54 -3.93 1.03
N SER A 61 14.47 -3.12 0.49
CA SER A 61 15.71 -3.63 -0.10
C SER A 61 16.56 -4.43 0.90
N GLN A 62 16.42 -4.16 2.20
CA GLN A 62 17.11 -4.87 3.28
C GLN A 62 16.43 -6.20 3.64
N LEU A 63 15.12 -6.34 3.35
CA LEU A 63 14.29 -7.48 3.77
C LEU A 63 13.92 -8.43 2.63
N ALA A 64 14.24 -8.09 1.38
CA ALA A 64 13.98 -8.89 0.17
C ALA A 64 12.54 -9.47 0.09
N SER A 65 11.54 -8.71 0.54
CA SER A 65 10.16 -9.18 0.72
C SER A 65 9.16 -8.64 -0.30
N ILE A 66 9.61 -7.83 -1.27
CA ILE A 66 8.75 -7.21 -2.27
C ILE A 66 9.24 -7.51 -3.69
N SER A 67 8.33 -7.37 -4.65
CA SER A 67 8.56 -7.68 -6.05
C SER A 67 7.78 -6.72 -6.96
N ASN A 68 7.99 -6.79 -8.27
CA ASN A 68 7.24 -5.98 -9.24
C ASN A 68 5.72 -6.15 -9.12
N LEU A 69 5.23 -7.29 -8.61
CA LEU A 69 3.78 -7.49 -8.37
C LEU A 69 3.22 -6.50 -7.35
N ASP A 70 4.05 -6.02 -6.43
CA ASP A 70 3.67 -5.08 -5.38
C ASP A 70 3.60 -3.63 -5.86
N LEU A 71 4.00 -3.33 -7.10
CA LEU A 71 4.14 -1.98 -7.62
C LEU A 71 2.86 -1.15 -7.44
N ASN A 72 1.71 -1.71 -7.82
CA ASN A 72 0.44 -0.99 -7.75
C ASN A 72 -0.03 -0.82 -6.31
N ASN A 73 0.13 -1.85 -5.47
CA ASN A 73 -0.29 -1.81 -4.07
C ASN A 73 0.57 -0.81 -3.28
N LEU A 74 1.90 -0.85 -3.45
CA LEU A 74 2.83 0.09 -2.85
C LEU A 74 2.49 1.53 -3.24
N GLY A 75 2.15 1.77 -4.51
CA GLY A 75 1.86 3.12 -4.98
C GLY A 75 0.48 3.61 -4.55
N ALA A 76 -0.51 2.72 -4.46
CA ALA A 76 -1.82 3.03 -3.88
C ALA A 76 -1.67 3.45 -2.40
N TYR A 77 -0.89 2.69 -1.63
CA TYR A 77 -0.53 3.04 -0.26
C TYR A 77 0.13 4.43 -0.21
N CYS A 78 1.15 4.69 -1.04
CA CYS A 78 1.86 5.98 -1.04
C CYS A 78 0.93 7.17 -1.34
N ASN A 79 -0.02 6.99 -2.25
CA ASN A 79 -1.04 8.00 -2.57
C ASN A 79 -2.01 8.22 -1.40
N SER A 80 -2.43 7.14 -0.76
CA SER A 80 -3.28 7.20 0.44
C SER A 80 -2.56 7.92 1.58
N TYR A 81 -1.31 7.54 1.87
CA TYR A 81 -0.47 8.18 2.88
C TYR A 81 -0.36 9.69 2.66
N SER A 82 -0.10 10.14 1.43
CA SER A 82 -0.06 11.58 1.15
C SER A 82 -1.41 12.28 1.40
N SER A 83 -2.51 11.64 0.99
CA SER A 83 -3.86 12.17 1.16
C SER A 83 -4.24 12.25 2.65
N TYR A 84 -3.86 11.25 3.44
CA TYR A 84 -4.01 11.23 4.89
C TYR A 84 -3.25 12.40 5.54
N LEU A 85 -1.98 12.64 5.15
CA LEU A 85 -1.20 13.74 5.69
C LEU A 85 -1.80 15.12 5.36
N GLU A 86 -2.38 15.28 4.16
CA GLU A 86 -3.06 16.51 3.77
C GLU A 86 -4.33 16.74 4.57
N ALA A 87 -5.21 15.74 4.64
CA ALA A 87 -6.43 15.80 5.45
C ALA A 87 -6.12 16.07 6.94
N THR A 88 -5.06 15.45 7.47
CA THR A 88 -4.59 15.69 8.84
C THR A 88 -4.12 17.13 9.06
N LYS A 89 -3.40 17.70 8.09
CA LYS A 89 -2.91 19.08 8.17
C LYS A 89 -4.07 20.08 8.17
N GLU A 90 -5.05 19.87 7.32
CA GLU A 90 -6.25 20.72 7.24
C GLU A 90 -7.12 20.58 8.49
N LEU A 91 -7.31 19.36 8.99
CA LEU A 91 -8.09 19.12 10.21
C LEU A 91 -7.49 19.80 11.46
N LYS A 92 -6.16 19.92 11.55
CA LYS A 92 -5.47 20.55 12.69
C LYS A 92 -5.94 21.98 12.98
N GLY A 93 -6.35 22.73 11.96
CA GLY A 93 -6.86 24.10 12.09
C GLY A 93 -8.38 24.22 11.96
N ALA A 94 -9.09 23.12 11.72
CA ALA A 94 -10.51 23.12 11.44
C ALA A 94 -11.35 22.80 12.69
N LYS A 95 -12.59 23.26 12.70
CA LYS A 95 -13.57 22.79 13.69
C LYS A 95 -13.96 21.35 13.39
N LEU A 96 -14.18 20.55 14.45
CA LEU A 96 -14.64 19.16 14.31
C LEU A 96 -16.08 19.06 13.79
N THR A 97 -16.85 20.13 13.96
CA THR A 97 -18.22 20.24 13.47
C THR A 97 -18.43 21.52 12.67
N ILE A 98 -19.34 21.48 11.70
CA ILE A 98 -19.74 22.61 10.86
C ILE A 98 -21.26 22.72 10.82
N GLU A 99 -21.77 23.92 10.55
CA GLU A 99 -23.18 24.13 10.29
C GLU A 99 -23.50 23.80 8.82
N TYR A 100 -24.56 23.01 8.61
CA TYR A 100 -25.04 22.62 7.31
C TYR A 100 -26.54 22.89 7.21
N THR A 101 -26.91 23.73 6.24
CA THR A 101 -28.30 23.99 5.91
C THR A 101 -28.76 23.00 4.86
N ASN A 102 -29.77 22.18 5.20
CA ASN A 102 -30.32 21.20 4.27
C ASN A 102 -31.20 21.86 3.19
N LYS A 103 -31.63 21.07 2.20
CA LYS A 103 -32.50 21.56 1.11
C LYS A 103 -33.85 22.13 1.59
N GLY A 104 -34.28 21.79 2.81
CA GLY A 104 -35.49 22.29 3.45
C GLY A 104 -35.29 23.55 4.30
N GLY A 105 -34.09 24.14 4.31
CA GLY A 105 -33.78 25.38 5.03
C GLY A 105 -33.46 25.20 6.52
N ALA A 106 -33.43 23.97 7.04
CA ALA A 106 -33.05 23.71 8.43
C ALA A 106 -31.52 23.61 8.57
N THR A 107 -30.95 24.41 9.47
CA THR A 107 -29.52 24.38 9.81
C THR A 107 -29.28 23.36 10.92
N ASN A 108 -28.37 22.41 10.65
CA ASN A 108 -27.96 21.39 11.62
C ASN A 108 -26.44 21.43 11.78
N THR A 109 -25.97 21.11 12.98
CA THR A 109 -24.53 20.89 13.23
C THR A 109 -24.18 19.47 12.81
N ILE A 110 -23.26 19.33 11.85
CA ILE A 110 -22.77 18.04 11.37
C ILE A 110 -21.27 17.91 11.61
N GLU A 111 -20.75 16.68 11.59
CA GLU A 111 -19.32 16.39 11.56
C GLU A 111 -18.66 17.06 10.37
N ASN A 112 -17.45 17.59 10.56
CA ASN A 112 -16.68 18.15 9.46
C ASN A 112 -16.34 17.03 8.45
N PRO A 113 -16.72 17.16 7.16
CA PRO A 113 -16.47 16.14 6.14
C PRO A 113 -15.00 15.72 6.01
N ILE A 114 -14.06 16.60 6.37
CA ILE A 114 -12.64 16.29 6.30
C ILE A 114 -12.22 15.14 7.23
N ILE A 115 -12.93 14.96 8.35
CA ILE A 115 -12.73 13.83 9.26
C ILE A 115 -12.97 12.52 8.50
N LYS A 116 -14.03 12.45 7.69
CA LYS A 116 -14.35 11.27 6.87
C LYS A 116 -13.32 11.03 5.78
N ILE A 117 -12.77 12.09 5.20
CA ILE A 117 -11.68 11.99 4.21
C ILE A 117 -10.42 11.42 4.87
N GLN A 118 -10.07 11.91 6.07
CA GLN A 118 -8.92 11.43 6.83
C GLN A 118 -9.07 9.93 7.17
N ILE A 119 -10.23 9.52 7.71
CA ILE A 119 -10.53 8.11 8.05
C ILE A 119 -10.44 7.22 6.81
N LYS A 120 -10.99 7.66 5.66
CA LYS A 120 -10.93 6.89 4.42
C LYS A 120 -9.50 6.52 4.01
N TYR A 121 -8.53 7.41 4.24
CA TYR A 121 -7.13 7.18 3.91
C TYR A 121 -6.32 6.58 5.06
N SER A 122 -6.87 6.44 6.27
CA SER A 122 -6.22 5.69 7.35
C SER A 122 -6.38 4.17 7.22
N ASP A 123 -7.42 3.71 6.51
CA ASP A 123 -7.77 2.30 6.40
C ASP A 123 -7.09 1.57 5.22
N CYS A 124 -6.02 2.17 4.66
CA CYS A 124 -5.34 1.70 3.45
C CYS A 124 -4.17 0.74 3.69
#